data_AF-A0A954ZYI5-F1
#
_entry.id   AF-A0A954ZYI5-F1
#
_cell.length_a   1.000
_cell.length_b   1.000
_cell.length_c   1.000
_cell.angle_alpha   90.00
_cell.angle_beta   90.00
_cell.angle_gamma   90.00
#
_symmetry.space_group_name_H-M   'P 1'
#
loop_
_entity.id
_entity.type
_entity.pdbx_description
1 polymer ?
#
loop_
_entity_poly.entity_id
_entity_poly.type
_entity_poly.pdbx_seq_one_letter_code
_entity_poly.pdbx_strand_id
1 'polypeptide(L)'
;MINRTNRQPSLTRLTMLLLTIGAWCAPASAQNASHPDAKPELPDNPYISFRDPWRWDIKSQLFLKSAVVSRDNLATPGRSINEEVVTTLWTPGQIELVFPVVREGGFYWSPNQDIEAEIRLDDVGTASSRGSGRAGSFNFPDQSIDDDNLMILPKFVQGNDAEYSTWQSWDINGEYRQLHLEHTSHIVCADSVFNDQLARQLPWPEHWEPRFAAYLTPVVDTVGQPIPDSAADTIDRLVRGWIGEDTDPRDGVQLDVVKYLTGKVIEHFTVRGQATEFPRQSTGGGSRPSLVVSANTWGGFIVRPANVIANNPQGSRFDLATLLTSVLRSAGVPARTVICINDLEPDQLLNTVALVEFAMHDPERDLTFWVPIDVDRVRLTGGRSSQFQRKWNYFGSHDELSHMIPISYYFHPPARYDSYDLPLLYGIRATGDSNRLPNYMIQSLLVDPIVTPATANDRRGND
;
A
#
# COMPACT_ATOMS: atom_id res chain seq x y z
N MET A 1 -59.56 -31.02 -16.46
CA MET A 1 -59.45 -31.84 -17.68
C MET A 1 -59.06 -30.93 -18.84
N ILE A 2 -57.77 -30.73 -19.10
CA ILE A 2 -57.22 -30.19 -20.35
C ILE A 2 -55.87 -30.87 -20.57
N ASN A 3 -55.66 -31.38 -21.79
CA ASN A 3 -54.67 -32.38 -22.18
C ASN A 3 -53.22 -31.87 -22.25
N ARG A 4 -52.29 -32.71 -21.77
CA ARG A 4 -50.86 -32.67 -22.08
C ARG A 4 -50.62 -33.15 -23.52
N THR A 5 -49.75 -32.46 -24.26
CA THR A 5 -49.14 -33.01 -25.49
C THR A 5 -47.62 -32.87 -25.43
N ASN A 6 -46.97 -34.03 -25.55
CA ASN A 6 -45.55 -34.27 -25.71
C ASN A 6 -45.05 -33.77 -27.07
N ARG A 7 -43.84 -33.19 -27.12
CA ARG A 7 -42.96 -33.26 -28.29
C ARG A 7 -41.50 -33.42 -27.85
N GLN A 8 -40.94 -34.59 -28.16
CA GLN A 8 -39.50 -34.80 -28.30
C GLN A 8 -39.03 -34.25 -29.65
N PRO A 9 -37.77 -33.76 -29.77
CA PRO A 9 -37.09 -33.70 -31.05
C PRO A 9 -36.18 -34.91 -31.28
N SER A 10 -36.28 -35.42 -32.50
CA SER A 10 -35.63 -36.59 -33.08
C SER A 10 -34.14 -36.36 -33.38
N LEU A 11 -33.33 -37.36 -33.04
CA LEU A 11 -31.99 -37.57 -33.59
C LEU A 11 -32.04 -37.63 -35.12
N THR A 12 -31.20 -36.84 -35.79
CA THR A 12 -30.84 -37.09 -37.19
C THR A 12 -29.32 -37.24 -37.27
N ARG A 13 -28.92 -38.43 -37.73
CA ARG A 13 -27.55 -38.83 -38.04
C ARG A 13 -27.05 -38.03 -39.25
N LEU A 14 -25.84 -37.50 -39.17
CA LEU A 14 -25.02 -37.25 -40.35
C LEU A 14 -23.70 -38.00 -40.16
N THR A 15 -23.36 -38.82 -41.15
CA THR A 15 -22.18 -39.67 -41.25
C THR A 15 -21.34 -39.16 -42.43
N MET A 16 -20.02 -39.41 -42.38
CA MET A 16 -18.93 -39.06 -43.32
C MET A 16 -18.09 -37.87 -42.83
N LEU A 17 -16.76 -37.87 -42.83
CA LEU A 17 -15.79 -38.75 -43.51
C LEU A 17 -14.46 -38.67 -42.72
N LEU A 18 -13.79 -39.81 -42.54
CA LEU A 18 -12.42 -39.88 -42.07
C LEU A 18 -11.46 -39.27 -43.10
N LEU A 19 -10.54 -38.42 -42.64
CA LEU A 19 -9.26 -38.17 -43.30
C LEU A 19 -8.17 -38.13 -42.24
N THR A 20 -7.50 -39.27 -42.11
CA THR A 20 -6.25 -39.48 -41.38
C THR A 20 -5.10 -38.84 -42.15
N ILE A 21 -4.46 -37.83 -41.57
CA ILE A 21 -3.07 -37.50 -41.88
C ILE A 21 -2.31 -37.55 -40.56
N GLY A 22 -1.50 -38.61 -40.43
CA GLY A 22 -0.50 -38.70 -39.39
C GLY A 22 0.64 -37.74 -39.69
N ALA A 23 0.98 -36.90 -38.74
CA ALA A 23 2.29 -36.32 -38.61
C ALA A 23 2.78 -36.62 -37.19
N TRP A 24 3.74 -37.54 -37.12
CA TRP A 24 4.63 -37.70 -35.99
C TRP A 24 5.36 -36.38 -35.75
N CYS A 25 5.00 -35.67 -34.69
CA CYS A 25 5.92 -34.79 -34.01
C CYS A 25 5.95 -35.26 -32.56
N ALA A 26 7.09 -35.82 -32.16
CA ALA A 26 7.41 -35.99 -30.76
C ALA A 26 7.15 -34.68 -30.00
N PRO A 27 6.67 -34.69 -28.75
CA PRO A 27 6.71 -33.49 -27.94
C PRO A 27 8.19 -33.15 -27.75
N ALA A 28 8.68 -32.23 -28.56
CA ALA A 28 9.91 -31.54 -28.30
C ALA A 28 9.76 -30.91 -26.91
N SER A 29 10.58 -31.38 -25.97
CA SER A 29 10.85 -30.70 -24.71
C SER A 29 11.46 -29.35 -25.04
N ALA A 30 10.61 -28.35 -25.28
CA ALA A 30 11.03 -26.97 -25.41
C ALA A 30 11.01 -26.36 -24.02
N GLN A 31 12.21 -26.25 -23.44
CA GLN A 31 12.48 -25.43 -22.28
C GLN A 31 12.09 -23.99 -22.63
N ASN A 32 11.07 -23.49 -21.93
CA ASN A 32 10.52 -22.16 -22.12
C ASN A 32 11.25 -21.19 -21.20
N ALA A 33 11.71 -20.07 -21.74
CA ALA A 33 12.21 -18.95 -20.96
C ALA A 33 11.03 -18.23 -20.29
N SER A 34 10.70 -18.65 -19.06
CA SER A 34 10.40 -17.69 -17.98
C SER A 34 11.62 -16.77 -17.80
N HIS A 35 11.59 -15.77 -16.90
CA HIS A 35 12.87 -15.55 -16.21
C HIS A 35 13.25 -16.93 -15.65
N PRO A 36 14.40 -17.52 -16.02
CA PRO A 36 14.68 -18.95 -15.80
C PRO A 36 14.63 -19.42 -14.33
N ASP A 37 14.47 -18.50 -13.37
CA ASP A 37 14.66 -18.73 -11.94
C ASP A 37 13.41 -18.59 -11.05
N ALA A 38 12.24 -18.23 -11.56
CA ALA A 38 11.09 -17.93 -10.69
C ALA A 38 9.83 -18.73 -11.06
N LYS A 39 9.85 -20.05 -10.83
CA LYS A 39 8.67 -20.63 -10.17
C LYS A 39 8.87 -20.30 -8.71
N PRO A 40 8.22 -19.27 -8.15
CA PRO A 40 8.35 -19.07 -6.73
C PRO A 40 7.93 -20.37 -6.05
N GLU A 41 8.87 -20.98 -5.32
CA GLU A 41 8.51 -22.08 -4.43
C GLU A 41 7.55 -21.46 -3.43
N LEU A 42 6.26 -21.79 -3.58
CA LEU A 42 5.26 -21.38 -2.61
C LEU A 42 5.74 -21.92 -1.26
N PRO A 43 5.84 -21.07 -0.23
CA PRO A 43 6.26 -21.53 1.08
C PRO A 43 5.32 -22.65 1.51
N ASP A 44 5.87 -23.81 1.86
CA ASP A 44 5.06 -24.92 2.37
C ASP A 44 4.51 -24.51 3.74
N ASN A 45 3.21 -24.25 3.81
CA ASN A 45 2.52 -23.83 5.01
C ASN A 45 1.25 -24.68 5.17
N PRO A 46 1.17 -25.57 6.17
CA PRO A 46 0.00 -26.43 6.35
C PRO A 46 -1.24 -25.66 6.83
N TYR A 47 -1.08 -24.42 7.29
CA TYR A 47 -2.14 -23.55 7.77
C TYR A 47 -2.72 -22.66 6.67
N ILE A 48 -1.92 -22.30 5.66
CA ILE A 48 -2.33 -21.45 4.54
C ILE A 48 -1.89 -22.08 3.23
N SER A 49 -2.86 -22.40 2.37
CA SER A 49 -2.58 -22.77 0.98
C SER A 49 -2.83 -21.60 0.04
N PHE A 50 -1.99 -21.48 -0.98
CA PHE A 50 -2.08 -20.41 -1.98
C PHE A 50 -2.69 -20.93 -3.28
N ARG A 51 -3.46 -20.08 -3.95
CA ARG A 51 -4.08 -20.34 -5.26
C ARG A 51 -3.87 -19.16 -6.18
N ASP A 52 -3.89 -19.44 -7.48
CA ASP A 52 -3.89 -18.43 -8.54
C ASP A 52 -2.85 -17.32 -8.28
N PRO A 53 -1.54 -17.63 -8.31
CA PRO A 53 -0.51 -16.61 -8.09
C PRO A 53 -0.39 -15.70 -9.32
N TRP A 54 -0.42 -14.39 -9.11
CA TRP A 54 -0.24 -13.34 -10.12
C TRP A 54 1.01 -12.55 -9.82
N ARG A 55 1.81 -12.28 -10.85
CA ARG A 55 2.96 -11.40 -10.75
C ARG A 55 2.56 -9.98 -11.14
N TRP A 56 3.02 -9.04 -10.34
CA TRP A 56 2.81 -7.62 -10.50
C TRP A 56 4.15 -6.91 -10.53
N ASP A 57 4.32 -6.05 -11.52
CA ASP A 57 5.41 -5.09 -11.57
C ASP A 57 4.84 -3.74 -11.12
N ILE A 58 5.29 -3.23 -9.97
CA ILE A 58 4.76 -2.02 -9.35
C ILE A 58 5.70 -0.86 -9.67
N LYS A 59 5.23 0.08 -10.46
CA LYS A 59 5.94 1.34 -10.71
C LYS A 59 5.35 2.44 -9.83
N SER A 60 6.12 2.88 -8.84
CA SER A 60 5.77 4.01 -7.97
C SER A 60 6.54 5.25 -8.39
N GLN A 61 5.87 6.39 -8.50
CA GLN A 61 6.48 7.67 -8.85
C GLN A 61 6.12 8.71 -7.78
N LEU A 62 7.14 9.24 -7.10
CA LEU A 62 7.02 10.31 -6.13
C LEU A 62 7.43 11.64 -6.77
N PHE A 63 6.55 12.62 -6.68
CA PHE A 63 6.78 13.99 -7.11
C PHE A 63 6.87 14.89 -5.87
N LEU A 64 7.98 15.61 -5.75
CA LEU A 64 8.22 16.62 -4.72
C LEU A 64 8.44 17.97 -5.39
N LYS A 65 7.68 18.98 -5.01
CA LYS A 65 7.84 20.34 -5.54
C LYS A 65 7.96 21.36 -4.41
N SER A 66 9.10 22.03 -4.35
CA SER A 66 9.35 23.08 -3.34
C SER A 66 8.40 24.26 -3.54
N ALA A 67 7.77 24.72 -2.46
CA ALA A 67 6.87 25.86 -2.53
C ALA A 67 6.89 26.69 -1.23
N VAL A 68 6.40 27.93 -1.34
CA VAL A 68 6.09 28.81 -0.22
C VAL A 68 4.61 29.14 -0.29
N VAL A 69 3.92 28.98 0.84
CA VAL A 69 2.53 29.41 0.99
C VAL A 69 2.54 30.88 1.42
N SER A 70 2.21 31.80 0.51
CA SER A 70 1.95 33.19 0.88
C SER A 70 0.50 33.33 1.33
N ARG A 71 0.31 33.71 2.60
CA ARG A 71 -0.99 34.10 3.13
C ARG A 71 -1.17 35.61 2.97
N ASP A 72 -1.33 36.07 1.74
CA ASP A 72 -1.57 37.48 1.47
C ASP A 72 -3.06 37.82 1.49
N ASN A 73 -3.54 38.30 2.64
CA ASN A 73 -4.40 39.48 2.67
C ASN A 73 -4.43 40.15 4.05
N LEU A 74 -3.36 40.87 4.43
CA LEU A 74 -3.35 41.72 5.63
C LEU A 74 -4.39 42.84 5.58
N ALA A 75 -4.92 43.17 4.40
CA ALA A 75 -5.86 44.28 4.19
C ALA A 75 -7.34 43.92 4.44
N THR A 76 -7.70 42.63 4.50
CA THR A 76 -9.09 42.20 4.77
C THR A 76 -9.15 40.98 5.70
N PRO A 77 -8.97 41.18 7.02
CA PRO A 77 -9.20 40.14 8.01
C PRO A 77 -10.65 39.61 7.90
N GLY A 78 -10.82 38.31 7.65
CA GLY A 78 -12.14 37.64 7.69
C GLY A 78 -12.79 37.31 6.33
N ARG A 79 -12.17 37.61 5.19
CA ARG A 79 -12.53 36.98 3.89
C ARG A 79 -11.64 35.78 3.66
N SER A 80 -12.15 34.73 2.98
CA SER A 80 -11.40 33.49 2.71
C SER A 80 -10.00 33.83 2.21
N ILE A 81 -9.00 33.38 2.97
CA ILE A 81 -7.59 33.63 2.68
C ILE A 81 -7.31 32.86 1.40
N ASN A 82 -7.04 33.56 0.30
CA ASN A 82 -6.52 32.91 -0.89
C ASN A 82 -5.08 32.52 -0.54
N GLU A 83 -4.86 31.24 -0.22
CA GLU A 83 -3.50 30.72 -0.08
C GLU A 83 -2.88 30.66 -1.47
N GLU A 84 -1.85 31.47 -1.67
CA GLU A 84 -1.06 31.43 -2.90
C GLU A 84 0.17 30.54 -2.69
N VAL A 85 0.23 29.45 -3.44
CA VAL A 85 1.37 28.54 -3.42
C VAL A 85 2.33 28.93 -4.53
N VAL A 86 3.48 29.49 -4.17
CA VAL A 86 4.53 29.91 -5.12
C VAL A 86 5.66 28.90 -5.10
N THR A 87 6.01 28.35 -6.27
CA THR A 87 7.14 27.42 -6.40
C THR A 87 8.46 28.13 -6.18
N THR A 88 9.31 27.59 -5.31
CA THR A 88 10.63 28.14 -4.99
C THR A 88 11.75 27.27 -5.52
N LEU A 89 12.88 27.90 -5.82
CA LEU A 89 14.15 27.21 -6.02
C LEU A 89 14.71 26.83 -4.65
N TRP A 90 15.34 25.67 -4.56
CA TRP A 90 16.09 25.24 -3.39
C TRP A 90 17.36 24.53 -3.83
N THR A 91 18.41 24.67 -3.02
CA THR A 91 19.68 23.98 -3.22
C THR A 91 19.69 22.76 -2.30
N PRO A 92 19.26 21.57 -2.76
CA PRO A 92 19.43 20.36 -1.98
C PRO A 92 20.93 20.16 -1.73
N GLY A 93 21.34 20.08 -0.47
CA GLY A 93 22.64 19.48 -0.15
C GLY A 93 22.54 17.96 -0.30
N GLN A 94 22.94 17.22 0.73
CA GLN A 94 22.68 15.78 0.80
C GLN A 94 21.24 15.55 1.26
N ILE A 95 20.46 14.83 0.47
CA ILE A 95 19.10 14.43 0.81
C ILE A 95 19.06 12.91 0.93
N GLU A 96 18.22 12.43 1.83
CA GLU A 96 17.93 11.02 1.98
C GLU A 96 16.44 10.82 1.79
N LEU A 97 16.08 9.99 0.83
CA LEU A 97 14.72 9.54 0.59
C LEU A 97 14.55 8.15 1.20
N VAL A 98 13.39 7.92 1.78
CA VAL A 98 12.96 6.59 2.22
C VAL A 98 11.67 6.23 1.53
N PHE A 99 11.58 4.98 1.10
CA PHE A 99 10.41 4.44 0.42
C PHE A 99 10.10 3.03 0.92
N PRO A 100 8.81 2.65 0.93
CA PRO A 100 8.39 1.37 1.48
C PRO A 100 8.85 0.22 0.58
N VAL A 101 9.16 -0.90 1.22
CA VAL A 101 9.47 -2.15 0.53
C VAL A 101 8.61 -3.26 1.10
N VAL A 102 7.79 -3.83 0.24
CA VAL A 102 6.97 -4.98 0.57
C VAL A 102 7.68 -6.24 0.08
N ARG A 103 8.04 -7.13 1.01
CA ARG A 103 8.88 -8.31 0.73
C ARG A 103 8.15 -9.64 0.88
N GLU A 104 7.47 -9.84 1.99
CA GLU A 104 6.78 -11.10 2.29
C GLU A 104 5.61 -10.83 3.23
N GLY A 105 4.54 -11.59 3.05
CA GLY A 105 3.36 -11.53 3.90
C GLY A 105 2.50 -12.78 3.77
N GLY A 106 1.26 -12.67 4.20
CA GLY A 106 0.34 -13.81 4.31
C GLY A 106 -0.26 -14.24 2.98
N PHE A 107 -0.01 -13.49 1.90
CA PHE A 107 -0.55 -13.76 0.56
C PHE A 107 0.33 -13.24 -0.57
N TYR A 108 1.49 -12.68 -0.26
CA TYR A 108 2.40 -12.10 -1.24
C TYR A 108 3.87 -12.32 -0.88
N TRP A 109 4.72 -12.26 -1.89
CA TRP A 109 6.17 -12.30 -1.73
C TRP A 109 6.87 -11.66 -2.93
N SER A 110 7.97 -10.95 -2.68
CA SER A 110 8.82 -10.39 -3.72
C SER A 110 9.86 -11.44 -4.14
N PRO A 111 9.90 -11.84 -5.42
CA PRO A 111 10.97 -12.70 -5.92
C PRO A 111 12.32 -11.97 -5.97
N ASN A 112 12.31 -10.64 -5.99
CA ASN A 112 13.51 -9.83 -6.09
C ASN A 112 13.86 -9.25 -4.72
N GLN A 113 15.09 -9.48 -4.27
CA GLN A 113 15.62 -8.80 -3.09
C GLN A 113 16.09 -7.39 -3.42
N ASP A 114 16.52 -7.19 -4.67
CA ASP A 114 16.99 -5.93 -5.22
C ASP A 114 15.83 -5.05 -5.68
N ILE A 115 16.03 -3.75 -5.53
CA ILE A 115 15.04 -2.72 -5.86
C ILE A 115 15.70 -1.72 -6.79
N GLU A 116 14.96 -1.34 -7.83
CA GLU A 116 15.41 -0.35 -8.79
C GLU A 116 14.76 0.99 -8.48
N ALA A 117 15.59 2.02 -8.33
CA ALA A 117 15.16 3.39 -8.11
C ALA A 117 15.93 4.33 -9.05
N GLU A 118 15.19 5.23 -9.69
CA GLU A 118 15.70 6.27 -10.58
C GLU A 118 15.23 7.62 -10.06
N ILE A 119 16.11 8.61 -10.01
CA ILE A 119 15.74 9.98 -9.65
C ILE A 119 16.06 10.93 -10.79
N ARG A 120 15.08 11.80 -11.03
CA ARG A 120 15.13 12.91 -11.95
C ARG A 120 14.98 14.21 -11.15
N LEU A 121 15.86 15.15 -11.42
CA LEU A 121 15.81 16.48 -10.85
C LEU A 121 15.45 17.45 -11.96
N ASP A 122 14.29 18.10 -11.84
CA ASP A 122 13.79 18.99 -12.88
C ASP A 122 14.12 20.44 -12.52
N ASP A 123 14.96 21.06 -13.35
CA ASP A 123 15.18 22.49 -13.37
C ASP A 123 14.22 23.14 -14.37
N VAL A 124 13.07 23.62 -13.90
CA VAL A 124 12.16 24.43 -14.74
C VAL A 124 12.68 25.88 -14.85
N GLY A 125 13.99 26.03 -14.95
CA GLY A 125 14.71 27.26 -14.64
C GLY A 125 15.89 27.56 -15.56
N THR A 126 15.84 27.22 -16.85
CA THR A 126 16.53 28.06 -17.85
C THR A 126 15.76 29.38 -18.00
N ALA A 127 15.74 30.17 -16.93
CA ALA A 127 15.61 31.61 -17.04
C ALA A 127 16.86 32.10 -17.75
N SER A 128 16.89 31.95 -19.08
CA SER A 128 17.79 32.72 -19.92
C SER A 128 17.41 34.18 -19.69
N SER A 129 18.16 34.80 -18.80
CA SER A 129 18.35 36.23 -18.72
C SER A 129 18.34 36.84 -20.12
N ARG A 130 17.24 37.50 -20.50
CA ARG A 130 17.26 38.49 -21.58
C ARG A 130 16.08 39.44 -21.50
N GLY A 131 16.40 40.63 -21.01
CA GLY A 131 15.72 41.86 -21.43
C GLY A 131 14.61 42.33 -20.50
N SER A 132 14.92 43.37 -19.73
CA SER A 132 13.94 44.32 -19.21
C SER A 132 13.09 44.89 -20.34
N GLY A 133 11.93 44.28 -20.61
CA GLY A 133 11.08 44.67 -21.73
C GLY A 133 9.60 44.36 -21.50
N ARG A 134 8.95 45.21 -20.71
CA ARG A 134 7.49 45.48 -20.66
C ARG A 134 6.52 44.31 -20.46
N ALA A 135 5.65 44.50 -19.47
CA ALA A 135 4.46 43.70 -19.19
C ALA A 135 3.64 43.37 -20.45
N GLY A 136 3.55 42.09 -20.77
CA GLY A 136 2.69 41.54 -21.83
C GLY A 136 2.81 40.02 -21.85
N SER A 137 1.72 39.33 -21.52
CA SER A 137 1.48 37.88 -21.63
C SER A 137 2.65 36.93 -21.32
N PHE A 138 2.60 36.28 -20.16
CA PHE A 138 3.35 35.05 -19.89
C PHE A 138 2.82 33.92 -20.78
N ASN A 139 3.30 33.87 -22.02
CA ASN A 139 3.32 32.63 -22.78
C ASN A 139 4.60 31.90 -22.35
N PHE A 140 4.46 30.84 -21.58
CA PHE A 140 5.55 29.88 -21.41
C PHE A 140 5.81 29.28 -22.80
N PRO A 141 7.01 29.48 -23.40
CA PRO A 141 7.34 28.73 -24.58
C PRO A 141 7.37 27.26 -24.17
N ASP A 142 6.69 26.43 -24.94
CA ASP A 142 6.80 24.97 -24.96
C ASP A 142 8.22 24.63 -25.44
N GLN A 143 9.22 24.93 -24.60
CA GLN A 143 10.57 24.45 -24.80
C GLN A 143 10.57 23.01 -24.36
N SER A 144 10.63 22.12 -25.35
CA SER A 144 11.05 20.74 -25.16
C SER A 144 12.27 20.76 -24.24
N ILE A 145 12.13 20.14 -23.07
CA ILE A 145 13.27 19.81 -22.22
C ILE A 145 14.25 19.08 -23.15
N ASP A 146 15.46 19.63 -23.30
CA ASP A 146 16.51 18.94 -24.04
C ASP A 146 16.85 17.70 -23.21
N ASP A 147 16.29 16.54 -23.60
CA ASP A 147 16.44 15.26 -22.87
C ASP A 147 17.92 14.93 -22.59
N ASP A 148 18.83 15.49 -23.40
CA ASP A 148 20.28 15.36 -23.30
C ASP A 148 20.91 16.01 -22.04
N ASN A 149 20.20 16.88 -21.30
CA ASN A 149 20.68 17.50 -20.05
C ASN A 149 20.04 16.92 -18.78
N LEU A 150 19.23 15.87 -18.88
CA LEU A 150 18.66 15.21 -17.71
C LEU A 150 19.75 14.41 -16.98
N MET A 151 20.07 14.84 -15.75
CA MET A 151 20.92 14.05 -14.86
C MET A 151 20.10 12.89 -14.31
N ILE A 152 20.02 11.79 -15.07
CA ILE A 152 19.53 10.51 -14.58
C ILE A 152 20.64 9.93 -13.72
N LEU A 153 20.39 9.83 -12.41
CA LEU A 153 21.28 9.14 -11.49
C LEU A 153 20.75 7.73 -11.24
N PRO A 154 21.16 6.71 -12.01
CA PRO A 154 20.95 5.34 -11.60
C PRO A 154 21.91 5.06 -10.43
N LYS A 155 21.42 4.65 -9.26
CA LYS A 155 22.19 3.77 -8.38
C LYS A 155 21.43 3.24 -7.15
N PHE A 156 21.76 1.97 -6.93
CA PHE A 156 21.39 1.01 -5.90
C PHE A 156 21.17 1.55 -4.49
N VAL A 157 20.15 0.98 -3.85
CA VAL A 157 19.80 1.11 -2.44
C VAL A 157 20.99 0.70 -1.56
N GLN A 158 21.39 1.57 -0.62
CA GLN A 158 22.38 1.24 0.41
C GLN A 158 21.64 0.86 1.70
N GLY A 159 21.60 -0.44 2.01
CA GLY A 159 20.97 -0.97 3.21
C GLY A 159 19.48 -1.26 3.01
N ASN A 160 19.11 -2.51 3.25
CA ASN A 160 17.73 -2.95 3.31
C ASN A 160 17.41 -3.21 4.78
N ASP A 161 16.78 -2.26 5.45
CA ASP A 161 15.93 -2.64 6.57
C ASP A 161 14.75 -3.44 6.00
N ALA A 162 14.14 -4.33 6.78
CA ALA A 162 13.19 -5.32 6.25
C ALA A 162 12.01 -4.72 5.46
N GLU A 163 11.71 -3.43 5.66
CA GLU A 163 10.44 -2.78 5.28
C GLU A 163 10.61 -1.46 4.52
N TYR A 164 11.85 -0.97 4.42
CA TYR A 164 12.16 0.28 3.76
C TYR A 164 13.48 0.18 3.01
N SER A 165 13.58 0.99 1.96
CA SER A 165 14.82 1.24 1.27
C SER A 165 15.12 2.71 1.34
N THR A 166 16.42 3.00 1.51
CA THR A 166 16.90 4.37 1.52
C THR A 166 17.66 4.65 0.22
N TRP A 167 17.43 5.85 -0.30
CA TRP A 167 18.27 6.43 -1.32
C TRP A 167 18.89 7.68 -0.75
N GLN A 168 20.21 7.82 -0.89
CA GLN A 168 20.92 9.03 -0.53
C GLN A 168 21.40 9.72 -1.80
N SER A 169 21.12 11.01 -1.88
CA SER A 169 21.80 11.83 -2.85
C SER A 169 23.26 11.97 -2.45
N TRP A 170 24.09 11.89 -3.47
CA TRP A 170 25.46 12.38 -3.45
C TRP A 170 25.38 13.91 -3.50
N ASP A 171 26.47 14.66 -3.32
CA ASP A 171 26.43 16.13 -3.34
C ASP A 171 25.75 16.65 -4.63
N ILE A 172 24.45 16.98 -4.53
CA ILE A 172 23.68 17.53 -5.64
C ILE A 172 24.11 18.99 -5.71
N ASN A 173 24.67 19.40 -6.85
CA ASN A 173 25.01 20.79 -7.09
C ASN A 173 23.92 21.41 -7.97
N GLY A 174 23.44 22.60 -7.61
CA GLY A 174 22.44 23.34 -8.39
C GLY A 174 21.22 23.77 -7.59
N GLU A 175 20.37 24.58 -8.22
CA GLU A 175 19.08 24.97 -7.68
C GLU A 175 17.98 24.21 -8.44
N TYR A 176 17.08 23.56 -7.70
CA TYR A 176 16.02 22.74 -8.27
C TYR A 176 14.66 23.22 -7.79
N ARG A 177 13.61 22.90 -8.55
CA ARG A 177 12.22 23.16 -8.13
C ARG A 177 11.50 21.88 -7.78
N GLN A 178 11.86 20.79 -8.46
CA GLN A 178 11.16 19.53 -8.41
C GLN A 178 12.14 18.35 -8.36
N LEU A 179 11.76 17.34 -7.59
CA LEU A 179 12.36 16.03 -7.56
C LEU A 179 11.29 15.02 -7.98
N HIS A 180 11.64 14.15 -8.92
CA HIS A 180 10.84 13.03 -9.34
C HIS A 180 11.63 11.74 -9.07
N LEU A 181 11.12 10.89 -8.18
CA LEU A 181 11.65 9.57 -7.90
C LEU A 181 10.75 8.53 -8.55
N GLU A 182 11.32 7.63 -9.32
CA GLU A 182 10.68 6.43 -9.84
C GLU A 182 11.26 5.21 -9.12
N HIS A 183 10.40 4.35 -8.60
CA HIS A 183 10.73 3.14 -7.87
C HIS A 183 9.98 1.97 -8.50
N THR A 184 10.70 0.92 -8.89
CA THR A 184 10.09 -0.31 -9.42
C THR A 184 10.33 -1.46 -8.45
N SER A 185 9.24 -2.12 -8.07
CA SER A 185 9.28 -3.36 -7.29
C SER A 185 8.50 -4.46 -8.01
N HIS A 186 8.80 -5.71 -7.66
CA HIS A 186 8.15 -6.88 -8.22
C HIS A 186 7.53 -7.68 -7.10
N ILE A 187 6.28 -8.09 -7.25
CA ILE A 187 5.60 -8.88 -6.24
C ILE A 187 4.76 -9.97 -6.87
N VAL A 188 4.68 -11.10 -6.20
CA VAL A 188 3.69 -12.13 -6.50
C VAL A 188 2.62 -12.07 -5.42
N CYS A 189 1.36 -12.01 -5.82
CA CYS A 189 0.20 -12.08 -4.93
C CYS A 189 -0.59 -13.33 -5.26
N ALA A 190 -1.19 -13.98 -4.27
CA ALA A 190 -1.97 -15.18 -4.46
C ALA A 190 -3.21 -15.16 -3.56
N ASP A 191 -4.26 -15.84 -4.00
CA ASP A 191 -5.41 -16.09 -3.15
C ASP A 191 -5.02 -17.03 -2.02
N SER A 192 -5.55 -16.79 -0.82
CA SER A 192 -5.22 -17.57 0.36
C SER A 192 -6.42 -18.42 0.80
N VAL A 193 -6.13 -19.63 1.26
CA VAL A 193 -7.10 -20.51 1.93
C VAL A 193 -6.52 -20.94 3.27
N PHE A 194 -7.06 -20.35 4.33
CA PHE A 194 -6.65 -20.58 5.71
C PHE A 194 -7.42 -21.74 6.35
N ASN A 195 -6.69 -22.58 7.08
CA ASN A 195 -7.19 -23.73 7.81
C ASN A 195 -7.41 -23.38 9.29
N ASP A 196 -8.53 -22.69 9.59
CA ASP A 196 -8.92 -22.29 10.95
C ASP A 196 -8.83 -23.45 11.96
N GLN A 197 -9.24 -24.67 11.57
CA GLN A 197 -9.29 -25.80 12.50
C GLN A 197 -7.90 -26.25 12.94
N LEU A 198 -6.94 -26.28 12.02
CA LEU A 198 -5.57 -26.62 12.34
C LEU A 198 -4.90 -25.47 13.10
N ALA A 199 -5.09 -24.23 12.66
CA ALA A 199 -4.50 -23.06 13.30
C ALA A 199 -4.99 -22.83 14.74
N ARG A 200 -6.22 -23.21 15.08
CA ARG A 200 -6.72 -23.19 16.48
C ARG A 200 -5.97 -24.10 17.44
N GLN A 201 -5.22 -25.08 16.93
CA GLN A 201 -4.44 -26.00 17.75
C GLN A 201 -3.08 -25.41 18.12
N LEU A 202 -2.68 -24.29 17.50
CA LEU A 202 -1.42 -23.64 17.79
C LEU A 202 -1.47 -22.96 19.17
N PRO A 203 -0.44 -23.18 20.01
CA PRO A 203 -0.32 -22.47 21.28
C PRO A 203 0.07 -21.01 21.04
N TRP A 204 -0.11 -20.19 22.07
CA TRP A 204 0.51 -18.87 22.08
C TRP A 204 2.04 -19.00 22.16
N PRO A 205 2.84 -18.26 21.37
CA PRO A 205 4.28 -18.35 21.45
C PRO A 205 4.82 -17.77 22.76
N GLU A 206 5.76 -18.46 23.41
CA GLU A 206 6.46 -17.91 24.58
C GLU A 206 7.26 -16.65 24.18
N HIS A 207 7.91 -16.73 23.02
CA HIS A 207 8.72 -15.67 22.44
C HIS A 207 8.42 -15.55 20.95
N TRP A 208 8.40 -14.32 20.45
CA TRP A 208 8.31 -14.06 19.01
C TRP A 208 9.72 -13.95 18.43
N GLU A 209 9.90 -14.47 17.21
CA GLU A 209 11.06 -14.16 16.37
C GLU A 209 11.28 -12.64 16.32
N PRO A 210 12.53 -12.13 16.39
CA PRO A 210 12.81 -10.69 16.48
C PRO A 210 12.12 -9.84 15.41
N ARG A 211 12.05 -10.34 14.16
CA ARG A 211 11.39 -9.64 13.04
C ARG A 211 9.87 -9.47 13.25
N PHE A 212 9.22 -10.42 13.92
CA PHE A 212 7.79 -10.32 14.26
C PHE A 212 7.60 -9.53 15.56
N ALA A 213 8.48 -9.70 16.54
CA ALA A 213 8.44 -8.97 17.80
C ALA A 213 8.49 -7.44 17.58
N ALA A 214 9.18 -6.96 16.54
CA ALA A 214 9.19 -5.55 16.15
C ALA A 214 7.78 -4.97 15.94
N TYR A 215 6.85 -5.80 15.42
CA TYR A 215 5.46 -5.42 15.18
C TYR A 215 4.56 -5.46 16.42
N LEU A 216 5.10 -5.75 17.61
CA LEU A 216 4.37 -5.54 18.87
C LEU A 216 4.39 -4.08 19.32
N THR A 217 5.40 -3.33 18.87
CA THR A 217 5.57 -1.95 19.28
C THR A 217 4.61 -1.07 18.46
N PRO A 218 3.89 -0.12 19.08
CA PRO A 218 3.11 0.85 18.34
C PRO A 218 3.98 1.59 17.34
N VAL A 219 3.54 1.63 16.08
CA VAL A 219 4.17 2.46 15.06
C VAL A 219 3.45 3.79 15.01
N VAL A 220 4.19 4.86 14.73
CA VAL A 220 3.63 6.20 14.61
C VAL A 220 2.78 6.28 13.35
N ASP A 221 1.47 6.19 13.52
CA ASP A 221 0.50 6.25 12.43
C ASP A 221 0.09 7.69 12.05
N THR A 222 0.78 8.72 12.58
CA THR A 222 0.45 10.13 12.32
C THR A 222 1.63 11.03 11.99
N VAL A 223 1.41 11.96 11.06
CA VAL A 223 2.34 13.06 10.77
C VAL A 223 2.37 14.08 11.91
N GLY A 224 3.57 14.46 12.32
CA GLY A 224 3.84 15.78 12.89
C GLY A 224 3.31 16.07 14.29
N GLN A 225 2.64 15.12 14.95
CA GLN A 225 2.26 15.23 16.35
C GLN A 225 2.90 14.10 17.16
N PRO A 226 3.59 14.40 18.26
CA PRO A 226 4.07 13.36 19.16
C PRO A 226 2.88 12.56 19.68
N ILE A 227 3.00 11.23 19.64
CA ILE A 227 2.02 10.35 20.27
C ILE A 227 2.03 10.67 21.76
N PRO A 228 0.87 11.00 22.38
CA PRO A 228 0.82 11.17 23.83
C PRO A 228 1.24 9.87 24.52
N ASP A 229 1.99 9.96 25.63
CA ASP A 229 2.41 8.77 26.40
C ASP A 229 1.21 7.89 26.79
N SER A 230 0.02 8.49 26.99
CA SER A 230 -1.24 7.81 27.32
C SER A 230 -1.94 7.12 26.14
N ALA A 231 -1.39 7.19 24.93
CA ALA A 231 -2.00 6.55 23.76
C ALA A 231 -2.03 5.03 23.91
N ALA A 232 -0.94 4.43 24.40
CA ALA A 232 -0.88 3.00 24.67
C ALA A 232 -1.91 2.58 25.73
N ASP A 233 -2.00 3.34 26.83
CA ASP A 233 -2.97 3.09 27.91
C ASP A 233 -4.44 3.13 27.43
N THR A 234 -4.73 3.95 26.42
CA THR A 234 -6.08 4.04 25.85
C THR A 234 -6.48 2.75 25.15
N ILE A 235 -5.57 2.19 24.35
CA ILE A 235 -5.81 0.92 23.65
C ILE A 235 -5.83 -0.25 24.64
N ASP A 236 -4.89 -0.28 25.59
CA ASP A 236 -4.84 -1.32 26.63
C ASP A 236 -6.15 -1.36 27.44
N ARG A 237 -6.67 -0.20 27.85
CA ARG A 237 -7.96 -0.11 28.54
C ARG A 237 -9.11 -0.63 27.70
N LEU A 238 -9.09 -0.38 26.38
CA LEU A 238 -10.11 -0.89 25.47
C LEU A 238 -10.07 -2.42 25.39
N VAL A 239 -8.87 -2.99 25.23
CA VAL A 239 -8.66 -4.46 25.18
C VAL A 239 -9.09 -5.11 26.48
N ARG A 240 -8.65 -4.59 27.64
CA ARG A 240 -9.06 -5.08 28.96
C ARG A 240 -10.57 -4.95 29.19
N GLY A 241 -11.19 -3.88 28.72
CA GLY A 241 -12.64 -3.71 28.76
C GLY A 241 -13.41 -4.77 27.95
N TRP A 242 -12.80 -5.34 26.92
CA TRP A 242 -13.42 -6.38 26.09
C TRP A 242 -13.12 -7.81 26.54
N ILE A 243 -11.92 -8.08 27.04
CA ILE A 243 -11.46 -9.41 27.47
C ILE A 243 -11.74 -9.66 28.95
N GLY A 244 -11.70 -8.61 29.79
CA GLY A 244 -11.77 -8.66 31.24
C GLY A 244 -10.51 -8.06 31.87
N GLU A 245 -10.64 -7.27 32.94
CA GLU A 245 -9.50 -6.55 33.56
C GLU A 245 -8.41 -7.48 34.10
N ASP A 246 -8.81 -8.66 34.60
CA ASP A 246 -7.93 -9.67 35.21
C ASP A 246 -7.60 -10.84 34.28
N THR A 247 -7.94 -10.76 33.00
CA THR A 247 -7.76 -11.86 32.04
C THR A 247 -6.61 -11.55 31.10
N ASP A 248 -5.58 -12.41 31.08
CA ASP A 248 -4.51 -12.32 30.10
C ASP A 248 -5.04 -12.83 28.74
N PRO A 249 -4.94 -12.07 27.64
CA PRO A 249 -5.28 -12.56 26.31
C PRO A 249 -4.61 -13.90 25.95
N ARG A 250 -3.43 -14.18 26.53
CA ARG A 250 -2.65 -15.40 26.30
C ARG A 250 -3.24 -16.65 26.95
N ASP A 251 -4.17 -16.51 27.88
CA ASP A 251 -4.88 -17.65 28.49
C ASP A 251 -5.85 -18.32 27.50
N GLY A 252 -6.19 -17.64 26.40
CA GLY A 252 -7.05 -18.15 25.34
C GLY A 252 -6.30 -18.73 24.14
N VAL A 253 -7.04 -19.40 23.25
CA VAL A 253 -6.51 -19.81 21.93
C VAL A 253 -6.26 -18.55 21.10
N GLN A 254 -5.02 -18.35 20.63
CA GLN A 254 -4.61 -17.11 19.95
C GLN A 254 -5.57 -16.72 18.81
N LEU A 255 -5.90 -17.66 17.91
CA LEU A 255 -6.80 -17.40 16.79
C LEU A 255 -8.19 -16.97 17.24
N ASP A 256 -8.72 -17.57 18.31
CA ASP A 256 -10.04 -17.22 18.83
C ASP A 256 -10.05 -15.82 19.46
N VAL A 257 -8.96 -15.46 20.17
CA VAL A 257 -8.76 -14.11 20.74
C VAL A 257 -8.67 -13.07 19.62
N VAL A 258 -7.87 -13.31 18.58
CA VAL A 258 -7.73 -12.40 17.42
C VAL A 258 -9.08 -12.20 16.74
N LYS A 259 -9.85 -13.28 16.49
CA LYS A 259 -11.18 -13.19 15.87
C LYS A 259 -12.16 -12.45 16.76
N TYR A 260 -12.16 -12.74 18.07
CA TYR A 260 -13.01 -12.04 19.02
C TYR A 260 -12.73 -10.53 19.03
N LEU A 261 -11.46 -10.13 19.14
CA LEU A 261 -11.02 -8.73 19.10
C LEU A 261 -11.35 -8.06 17.77
N THR A 262 -11.16 -8.75 16.65
CA THR A 262 -11.57 -8.28 15.32
C THR A 262 -13.06 -7.97 15.29
N GLY A 263 -13.89 -8.89 15.79
CA GLY A 263 -15.33 -8.69 15.92
C GLY A 263 -15.70 -7.51 16.84
N LYS A 264 -14.95 -7.29 17.92
CA LYS A 264 -15.15 -6.14 18.83
C LYS A 264 -14.81 -4.81 18.19
N VAL A 265 -13.71 -4.74 17.43
CA VAL A 265 -13.35 -3.54 16.67
C VAL A 265 -14.45 -3.21 15.64
N ILE A 266 -14.95 -4.22 14.93
CA ILE A 266 -16.07 -4.07 13.97
C ILE A 266 -17.36 -3.58 14.63
N GLU A 267 -17.65 -4.01 15.86
CA GLU A 267 -18.82 -3.57 16.63
C GLU A 267 -18.65 -2.16 17.22
N HIS A 268 -17.41 -1.81 17.60
CA HIS A 268 -17.06 -0.52 18.19
C HIS A 268 -17.03 0.60 17.16
N PHE A 269 -16.54 0.33 15.95
CA PHE A 269 -16.18 1.33 14.96
C PHE A 269 -17.21 1.49 13.82
N THR A 270 -17.47 2.74 13.44
CA THR A 270 -18.35 3.09 12.30
C THR A 270 -17.54 3.68 11.13
N VAL A 271 -17.50 2.98 10.00
CA VAL A 271 -16.81 3.47 8.79
C VAL A 271 -17.57 4.67 8.17
N ARG A 272 -16.88 5.80 8.00
CA ARG A 272 -17.33 7.08 7.41
C ARG A 272 -16.17 7.87 6.81
N GLY A 273 -16.43 8.63 5.75
CA GLY A 273 -15.46 9.54 5.15
C GLY A 273 -14.51 8.86 4.16
N GLN A 274 -13.65 9.68 3.55
CA GLN A 274 -12.68 9.24 2.56
C GLN A 274 -11.39 8.77 3.25
N ALA A 275 -10.66 7.86 2.60
CA ALA A 275 -9.43 7.27 3.12
C ALA A 275 -8.16 7.96 2.57
N THR A 276 -8.27 8.62 1.42
CA THR A 276 -7.18 9.29 0.71
C THR A 276 -7.59 10.73 0.37
N GLU A 277 -6.61 11.63 0.31
CA GLU A 277 -6.76 12.93 -0.34
C GLU A 277 -5.98 12.96 -1.65
N PHE A 278 -6.60 13.52 -2.68
CA PHE A 278 -5.93 13.82 -3.94
C PHE A 278 -5.42 15.26 -3.87
N PRO A 279 -4.28 15.59 -4.50
CA PRO A 279 -3.78 16.95 -4.56
C PRO A 279 -4.90 17.84 -5.08
N ARG A 280 -5.27 18.88 -4.33
CA ARG A 280 -6.31 19.81 -4.76
C ARG A 280 -5.88 20.43 -6.08
N GLN A 281 -6.50 20.02 -7.19
CA GLN A 281 -6.43 20.80 -8.41
C GLN A 281 -7.04 22.16 -8.08
N SER A 282 -6.21 23.21 -8.12
CA SER A 282 -6.67 24.58 -8.02
C SER A 282 -7.71 24.83 -9.12
N THR A 283 -8.99 24.67 -8.80
CA THR A 283 -10.12 24.99 -9.70
C THR A 283 -10.31 26.51 -9.87
N GLY A 284 -9.44 27.33 -9.27
CA GLY A 284 -9.36 28.75 -9.56
C GLY A 284 -8.85 28.93 -11.00
N GLY A 285 -9.75 29.37 -11.90
CA GLY A 285 -9.51 29.59 -13.33
C GLY A 285 -8.50 30.70 -13.70
N GLY A 286 -7.40 30.80 -12.96
CA GLY A 286 -6.21 31.54 -13.38
C GLY A 286 -5.14 30.54 -13.79
N SER A 287 -4.52 30.77 -14.95
CA SER A 287 -3.43 30.00 -15.55
C SER A 287 -2.20 29.87 -14.63
N ARG A 288 -2.32 29.07 -13.58
CA ARG A 288 -1.25 28.71 -12.65
C ARG A 288 -0.80 27.27 -12.92
N PRO A 289 0.47 26.96 -12.64
CA PRO A 289 1.13 25.75 -13.11
C PRO A 289 0.46 24.55 -12.49
N SER A 290 -0.48 23.98 -13.24
CA SER A 290 -0.98 22.63 -13.03
C SER A 290 0.26 21.75 -13.01
N LEU A 291 0.60 21.26 -11.83
CA LEU A 291 1.19 19.94 -11.74
C LEU A 291 0.10 19.07 -12.38
N VAL A 292 0.24 18.77 -13.68
CA VAL A 292 -0.59 17.77 -14.38
C VAL A 292 -0.18 16.43 -13.79
N VAL A 293 -0.49 16.27 -12.52
CA VAL A 293 -0.38 15.01 -11.84
C VAL A 293 -1.74 14.42 -12.09
N SER A 294 -1.72 13.31 -12.82
CA SER A 294 -2.90 12.57 -13.28
C SER A 294 -3.97 12.47 -12.18
N ALA A 295 -5.23 12.25 -12.56
CA ALA A 295 -6.30 11.94 -11.60
C ALA A 295 -5.92 10.80 -10.62
N ASN A 296 -4.89 10.03 -10.94
CA ASN A 296 -4.43 8.82 -10.28
C ASN A 296 -3.37 9.04 -9.19
N THR A 297 -3.15 10.27 -8.70
CA THR A 297 -2.09 10.52 -7.70
C THR A 297 -2.60 10.95 -6.36
N TRP A 298 -2.03 10.37 -5.31
CA TRP A 298 -2.37 10.68 -3.93
C TRP A 298 -1.54 11.85 -3.42
N GLY A 299 -2.21 12.78 -2.75
CA GLY A 299 -1.56 13.82 -1.94
C GLY A 299 -1.26 13.32 -0.53
N GLY A 300 -1.96 12.25 -0.08
CA GLY A 300 -1.71 11.60 1.20
C GLY A 300 -2.88 10.76 1.69
N PHE A 301 -2.71 10.16 2.86
CA PHE A 301 -3.68 9.30 3.53
C PHE A 301 -4.35 10.04 4.69
N ILE A 302 -5.67 9.94 4.78
CA ILE A 302 -6.41 10.45 5.93
C ILE A 302 -6.51 9.32 6.96
N VAL A 303 -5.54 9.28 7.87
CA VAL A 303 -5.48 8.32 8.97
C VAL A 303 -5.26 9.05 10.28
N ARG A 304 -6.07 8.69 11.27
CA ARG A 304 -5.95 9.19 12.64
C ARG A 304 -5.21 8.18 13.50
N PRO A 305 -4.56 8.60 14.59
CA PRO A 305 -3.88 7.68 15.47
C PRO A 305 -4.91 6.83 16.23
N ALA A 306 -4.57 5.57 16.51
CA ALA A 306 -5.49 4.60 17.08
C ALA A 306 -6.13 5.04 18.40
N ASN A 307 -5.42 5.78 19.25
CA ASN A 307 -5.97 6.30 20.51
C ASN A 307 -7.08 7.35 20.28
N VAL A 308 -6.97 8.18 19.23
CA VAL A 308 -8.03 9.12 18.84
C VAL A 308 -9.24 8.35 18.30
N ILE A 309 -8.99 7.33 17.49
CA ILE A 309 -10.02 6.44 16.95
C ILE A 309 -10.75 5.68 18.07
N ALA A 310 -10.03 5.15 19.05
CA ALA A 310 -10.60 4.42 20.18
C ALA A 310 -11.59 5.26 20.98
N ASN A 311 -11.27 6.55 21.20
CA ASN A 311 -12.12 7.51 21.91
C ASN A 311 -13.28 8.05 21.04
N ASN A 312 -13.11 8.09 19.73
CA ASN A 312 -14.12 8.58 18.78
C ASN A 312 -14.25 7.59 17.61
N PRO A 313 -15.02 6.50 17.78
CA PRO A 313 -14.94 5.30 16.96
C PRO A 313 -15.76 5.43 15.68
N GLN A 314 -15.41 6.44 14.88
CA GLN A 314 -15.93 6.66 13.55
C GLN A 314 -14.81 7.20 12.67
N GLY A 315 -14.71 6.81 11.40
CA GLY A 315 -13.65 7.27 10.50
C GLY A 315 -13.49 6.40 9.27
N SER A 316 -12.41 6.57 8.51
CA SER A 316 -12.25 5.88 7.22
C SER A 316 -12.04 4.37 7.38
N ARG A 317 -12.02 3.61 6.27
CA ARG A 317 -11.62 2.20 6.29
C ARG A 317 -10.16 2.00 6.72
N PHE A 318 -9.31 3.01 6.56
CA PHE A 318 -7.92 2.96 7.05
C PHE A 318 -7.87 3.11 8.56
N ASP A 319 -8.66 4.03 9.13
CA ASP A 319 -8.81 4.15 10.58
C ASP A 319 -9.27 2.82 11.22
N LEU A 320 -10.15 2.06 10.54
CA LEU A 320 -10.59 0.74 11.00
C LEU A 320 -9.42 -0.26 11.07
N ALA A 321 -8.59 -0.33 10.02
CA ALA A 321 -7.40 -1.18 9.98
C ALA A 321 -6.33 -0.76 11.01
N THR A 322 -6.12 0.55 11.17
CA THR A 322 -5.21 1.14 12.16
C THR A 322 -5.64 0.78 13.59
N LEU A 323 -6.94 0.92 13.91
CA LEU A 323 -7.47 0.54 15.22
C LEU A 323 -7.30 -0.96 15.47
N LEU A 324 -7.66 -1.82 14.50
CA LEU A 324 -7.52 -3.27 14.65
C LEU A 324 -6.06 -3.65 14.90
N THR A 325 -5.13 -3.14 14.08
CA THR A 325 -3.69 -3.41 14.23
C THR A 325 -3.22 -3.06 15.63
N SER A 326 -3.60 -1.88 16.14
CA SER A 326 -3.20 -1.43 17.48
C SER A 326 -3.79 -2.28 18.61
N VAL A 327 -5.06 -2.69 18.47
CA VAL A 327 -5.73 -3.60 19.40
C VAL A 327 -5.03 -4.96 19.46
N LEU A 328 -4.65 -5.54 18.31
CA LEU A 328 -3.95 -6.82 18.28
C LEU A 328 -2.56 -6.73 18.91
N ARG A 329 -1.81 -5.64 18.63
CA ARG A 329 -0.51 -5.36 19.25
C ARG A 329 -0.62 -5.27 20.77
N SER A 330 -1.62 -4.54 21.26
CA SER A 330 -1.88 -4.39 22.69
C SER A 330 -2.27 -5.71 23.37
N ALA A 331 -2.85 -6.65 22.63
CA ALA A 331 -3.13 -8.01 23.09
C ALA A 331 -1.91 -8.95 23.01
N GLY A 332 -0.73 -8.45 22.63
CA GLY A 332 0.49 -9.24 22.53
C GLY A 332 0.60 -10.07 21.23
N VAL A 333 -0.18 -9.71 20.20
CA VAL A 333 -0.13 -10.34 18.87
C VAL A 333 0.60 -9.40 17.90
N PRO A 334 1.72 -9.81 17.29
CA PRO A 334 2.35 -9.04 16.23
C PRO A 334 1.36 -8.82 15.10
N ALA A 335 1.14 -7.55 14.76
CA ALA A 335 0.22 -7.18 13.71
C ALA A 335 0.75 -5.98 12.92
N ARG A 336 0.34 -5.87 11.67
CA ARG A 336 0.65 -4.73 10.80
C ARG A 336 -0.49 -4.42 9.85
N THR A 337 -0.57 -3.17 9.45
CA THR A 337 -1.40 -2.78 8.32
C THR A 337 -0.70 -3.21 7.02
N VAL A 338 -1.46 -3.54 5.99
CA VAL A 338 -0.94 -3.71 4.62
C VAL A 338 -1.78 -2.87 3.67
N ILE A 339 -1.17 -1.82 3.14
CA ILE A 339 -1.80 -0.92 2.18
C ILE A 339 -1.66 -1.56 0.80
N CYS A 340 -2.78 -1.70 0.09
CA CYS A 340 -2.81 -2.34 -1.22
C CYS A 340 -3.53 -1.48 -2.26
N ILE A 341 -3.22 -1.72 -3.53
CA ILE A 341 -4.08 -1.37 -4.66
C ILE A 341 -4.95 -2.57 -4.98
N ASN A 342 -6.26 -2.37 -5.08
CA ASN A 342 -7.20 -3.35 -5.56
C ASN A 342 -7.44 -3.12 -7.06
N ASP A 343 -6.87 -3.97 -7.91
CA ASP A 343 -7.02 -3.87 -9.37
C ASP A 343 -8.47 -4.14 -9.85
N LEU A 344 -9.28 -4.82 -9.03
CA LEU A 344 -10.69 -5.07 -9.36
C LEU A 344 -11.59 -3.83 -9.15
N GLU A 345 -11.09 -2.80 -8.48
CA GLU A 345 -11.84 -1.57 -8.20
C GLU A 345 -11.42 -0.46 -9.18
N PRO A 346 -12.27 -0.11 -10.17
CA PRO A 346 -11.95 0.91 -11.16
C PRO A 346 -11.94 2.33 -10.59
N ASP A 347 -12.67 2.59 -9.49
CA ASP A 347 -12.66 3.90 -8.85
C ASP A 347 -11.37 4.08 -8.03
N GLN A 348 -10.53 5.02 -8.45
CA GLN A 348 -9.25 5.31 -7.81
C GLN A 348 -9.37 5.83 -6.37
N LEU A 349 -10.51 6.40 -6.00
CA LEU A 349 -10.80 6.77 -4.62
C LEU A 349 -11.03 5.53 -3.74
N LEU A 350 -11.48 4.44 -4.37
CA LEU A 350 -11.88 3.21 -3.70
C LEU A 350 -10.88 2.07 -3.90
N ASN A 351 -9.96 2.16 -4.85
CA ASN A 351 -9.02 1.09 -5.15
C ASN A 351 -7.92 0.93 -4.10
N THR A 352 -7.60 1.98 -3.33
CA THR A 352 -6.57 1.86 -2.28
C THR A 352 -7.17 1.29 -1.00
N VAL A 353 -6.86 0.05 -0.65
CA VAL A 353 -7.41 -0.65 0.52
C VAL A 353 -6.35 -0.81 1.62
N ALA A 354 -6.79 -1.03 2.85
CA ALA A 354 -5.90 -1.38 3.96
C ALA A 354 -6.39 -2.68 4.60
N LEU A 355 -5.52 -3.68 4.57
CA LEU A 355 -5.68 -4.97 5.24
C LEU A 355 -4.95 -4.92 6.58
N VAL A 356 -5.21 -5.92 7.42
CA VAL A 356 -4.41 -6.19 8.63
C VAL A 356 -3.83 -7.59 8.52
N GLU A 357 -2.54 -7.74 8.76
CA GLU A 357 -1.91 -9.04 8.94
C GLU A 357 -1.55 -9.24 10.40
N PHE A 358 -1.75 -10.46 10.91
CA PHE A 358 -1.27 -10.86 12.23
C PHE A 358 -0.42 -12.12 12.15
N ALA A 359 0.53 -12.27 13.06
CA ALA A 359 1.43 -13.41 13.08
C ALA A 359 0.86 -14.58 13.89
N MET A 360 1.09 -15.80 13.40
CA MET A 360 0.94 -17.06 14.13
C MET A 360 2.24 -17.84 14.05
N HIS A 361 2.53 -18.67 15.05
CA HIS A 361 3.74 -19.47 15.09
C HIS A 361 3.43 -20.92 15.45
N ASP A 362 4.02 -21.82 14.66
CA ASP A 362 4.01 -23.26 14.88
C ASP A 362 5.34 -23.71 15.49
N PRO A 363 5.39 -24.02 16.80
CA PRO A 363 6.63 -24.42 17.45
C PRO A 363 7.12 -25.80 17.03
N GLU A 364 6.26 -26.68 16.50
CA GLU A 364 6.69 -28.01 16.04
C GLU A 364 7.48 -27.93 14.73
N ARG A 365 7.16 -26.93 13.90
CA ARG A 365 7.79 -26.69 12.59
C ARG A 365 8.76 -25.51 12.58
N ASP A 366 8.88 -24.79 13.70
CA ASP A 366 9.60 -23.52 13.81
C ASP A 366 9.19 -22.55 12.68
N LEU A 367 7.87 -22.43 12.47
CA LEU A 367 7.29 -21.68 11.36
C LEU A 367 6.42 -20.54 11.87
N THR A 368 6.87 -19.31 11.66
CA THR A 368 6.05 -18.11 11.86
C THR A 368 5.51 -17.59 10.53
N PHE A 369 4.22 -17.31 10.46
CA PHE A 369 3.55 -16.87 9.24
C PHE A 369 2.51 -15.78 9.50
N TRP A 370 2.23 -14.97 8.47
CA TRP A 370 1.22 -13.91 8.51
C TRP A 370 -0.14 -14.44 8.04
N VAL A 371 -1.20 -13.99 8.69
CA VAL A 371 -2.59 -14.27 8.31
C VAL A 371 -3.27 -12.96 7.95
N PRO A 372 -3.73 -12.77 6.71
CA PRO A 372 -4.37 -11.53 6.29
C PRO A 372 -5.82 -11.43 6.77
N ILE A 373 -6.27 -10.21 7.05
CA ILE A 373 -7.63 -9.86 7.44
C ILE A 373 -8.05 -8.63 6.63
N ASP A 374 -9.02 -8.79 5.73
CA ASP A 374 -9.74 -7.63 5.20
C ASP A 374 -10.86 -7.27 6.17
N VAL A 375 -10.54 -6.44 7.16
CA VAL A 375 -11.46 -6.08 8.24
C VAL A 375 -12.71 -5.37 7.74
N ASP A 376 -12.63 -4.62 6.64
CA ASP A 376 -13.79 -3.94 6.07
C ASP A 376 -14.73 -4.92 5.38
N ARG A 377 -14.21 -5.90 4.61
CA ARG A 377 -15.01 -6.97 4.01
C ARG A 377 -15.57 -7.94 5.06
N VAL A 378 -14.81 -8.28 6.10
CA VAL A 378 -15.30 -9.08 7.24
C VAL A 378 -16.50 -8.38 7.91
N ARG A 379 -16.40 -7.07 8.14
CA ARG A 379 -17.52 -6.26 8.67
C ARG A 379 -18.76 -6.35 7.78
N LEU A 380 -18.59 -6.21 6.47
CA LEU A 380 -19.70 -6.22 5.51
C LEU A 380 -20.36 -7.59 5.36
N THR A 381 -19.61 -8.67 5.57
CA THR A 381 -20.13 -10.05 5.48
C THR A 381 -20.63 -10.62 6.82
N GLY A 382 -20.66 -9.80 7.87
CA GLY A 382 -21.30 -10.17 9.14
C GLY A 382 -20.38 -10.84 10.16
N GLY A 383 -19.06 -10.68 10.06
CA GLY A 383 -18.14 -11.03 11.14
C GLY A 383 -18.48 -10.26 12.42
N ARG A 384 -18.80 -10.97 13.50
CA ARG A 384 -19.21 -10.39 14.81
C ARG A 384 -18.52 -11.12 15.95
N SER A 385 -18.26 -10.42 17.05
CA SER A 385 -17.54 -10.97 18.20
C SER A 385 -18.23 -12.20 18.77
N SER A 386 -19.57 -12.28 18.74
CA SER A 386 -20.35 -13.45 19.19
C SER A 386 -20.19 -14.72 18.34
N GLN A 387 -19.59 -14.61 17.15
CA GLN A 387 -19.46 -15.70 16.17
C GLN A 387 -18.00 -16.03 15.85
N PHE A 388 -17.06 -15.66 16.72
CA PHE A 388 -15.61 -15.83 16.50
C PHE A 388 -15.17 -17.28 16.26
N GLN A 389 -15.93 -18.27 16.76
CA GLN A 389 -15.65 -19.69 16.51
C GLN A 389 -16.04 -20.17 15.11
N ARG A 390 -16.85 -19.41 14.36
CA ARG A 390 -17.20 -19.75 12.98
C ARG A 390 -16.10 -19.33 12.03
N LYS A 391 -15.95 -20.03 10.90
CA LYS A 391 -15.13 -19.54 9.79
C LYS A 391 -15.72 -18.23 9.26
N TRP A 392 -14.87 -17.24 9.03
CA TRP A 392 -15.26 -15.96 8.42
C TRP A 392 -14.63 -15.87 7.04
N ASN A 393 -15.39 -15.37 6.07
CA ASN A 393 -14.82 -14.98 4.78
C ASN A 393 -13.92 -13.76 5.01
N TYR A 394 -12.84 -13.64 4.24
CA TYR A 394 -11.89 -12.54 4.31
C TYR A 394 -11.06 -12.46 5.61
N PHE A 395 -11.14 -13.49 6.46
CA PHE A 395 -10.24 -13.70 7.59
C PHE A 395 -9.35 -14.90 7.28
N GLY A 396 -8.12 -14.65 6.86
CA GLY A 396 -7.13 -15.64 6.41
C GLY A 396 -7.46 -16.31 5.07
N SER A 397 -8.73 -16.52 4.73
CA SER A 397 -9.16 -17.01 3.41
C SER A 397 -9.79 -15.88 2.59
N HIS A 398 -9.26 -15.62 1.39
CA HIS A 398 -9.75 -14.54 0.52
C HIS A 398 -9.37 -14.82 -0.94
N ASP A 399 -10.37 -14.79 -1.81
CA ASP A 399 -10.37 -15.14 -3.24
C ASP A 399 -10.19 -13.94 -4.18
N GLU A 400 -9.74 -12.81 -3.63
CA GLU A 400 -9.39 -11.62 -4.43
C GLU A 400 -7.98 -11.11 -4.07
N LEU A 401 -7.22 -11.82 -3.23
CA LEU A 401 -5.90 -11.36 -2.75
C LEU A 401 -4.85 -11.35 -3.86
N SER A 402 -5.01 -12.20 -4.88
CA SER A 402 -4.22 -12.13 -6.10
C SER A 402 -4.31 -10.77 -6.82
N HIS A 403 -5.38 -10.00 -6.59
CA HIS A 403 -5.61 -8.66 -7.12
C HIS A 403 -5.40 -7.52 -6.10
N MET A 404 -4.96 -7.83 -4.87
CA MET A 404 -4.66 -6.86 -3.82
C MET A 404 -3.15 -6.60 -3.79
N ILE A 405 -2.64 -5.72 -4.65
CA ILE A 405 -1.21 -5.47 -4.78
C ILE A 405 -0.68 -4.65 -3.59
N PRO A 406 0.13 -5.22 -2.68
CA PRO A 406 0.58 -4.51 -1.49
C PRO A 406 1.73 -3.55 -1.85
N ILE A 407 1.69 -2.35 -1.26
CA ILE A 407 2.61 -1.25 -1.58
C ILE A 407 3.31 -0.67 -0.36
N SER A 408 2.80 -0.90 0.85
CA SER A 408 3.44 -0.49 2.11
C SER A 408 2.80 -1.17 3.33
N TYR A 409 3.54 -1.23 4.43
CA TYR A 409 3.00 -1.64 5.75
C TYR A 409 2.57 -0.46 6.63
N TYR A 410 2.85 0.77 6.18
CA TYR A 410 2.72 1.99 6.98
C TYR A 410 2.17 3.14 6.15
N PHE A 411 1.35 3.99 6.77
CA PHE A 411 0.83 5.21 6.14
C PHE A 411 1.83 6.37 6.16
N HIS A 412 2.90 6.26 6.96
CA HIS A 412 3.90 7.30 7.19
C HIS A 412 5.30 6.71 7.08
N PRO A 413 6.32 7.47 6.63
CA PRO A 413 7.71 7.02 6.69
C PRO A 413 8.19 6.87 8.15
N PRO A 414 9.38 6.28 8.39
CA PRO A 414 9.96 6.24 9.72
C PRO A 414 10.08 7.64 10.35
N ALA A 415 10.00 7.73 11.67
CA ALA A 415 9.94 9.00 12.43
C ALA A 415 11.12 9.97 12.22
N ARG A 416 12.20 9.52 11.56
CA ARG A 416 13.37 10.35 11.23
C ARG A 416 13.22 11.06 9.88
N TYR A 417 12.14 10.83 9.14
CA TYR A 417 11.89 11.44 7.84
C TYR A 417 10.64 12.29 7.89
N ASP A 418 10.66 13.37 7.13
CA ASP A 418 9.54 14.27 6.95
C ASP A 418 8.65 13.76 5.82
N SER A 419 7.33 13.81 6.04
CA SER A 419 6.33 13.81 4.97
C SER A 419 5.60 15.15 5.02
N TYR A 420 5.28 15.71 3.87
CA TYR A 420 4.69 17.05 3.79
C TYR A 420 3.17 16.96 3.71
N ASP A 421 2.49 17.83 4.48
CA ASP A 421 1.03 17.99 4.55
C ASP A 421 0.29 16.80 5.17
N LEU A 422 0.25 15.66 4.49
CA LEU A 422 -0.45 14.45 4.90
C LEU A 422 0.49 13.24 4.94
N PRO A 423 0.14 12.18 5.71
CA PRO A 423 0.91 10.95 5.68
C PRO A 423 1.01 10.44 4.25
N LEU A 424 2.23 10.21 3.78
CA LEU A 424 2.48 9.57 2.50
C LEU A 424 3.53 8.50 2.73
N LEU A 425 3.50 7.41 1.95
CA LEU A 425 4.36 6.24 2.18
C LEU A 425 5.87 6.56 2.15
N TYR A 426 6.22 7.70 1.55
CA TYR A 426 7.58 8.15 1.26
C TYR A 426 7.98 9.28 2.20
N GLY A 427 9.23 9.29 2.63
CA GLY A 427 9.79 10.35 3.46
C GLY A 427 11.06 10.94 2.87
N ILE A 428 11.35 12.17 3.25
CA ILE A 428 12.58 12.87 2.90
C ILE A 428 13.24 13.42 4.18
N ARG A 429 14.57 13.39 4.22
CA ARG A 429 15.37 14.02 5.27
C ARG A 429 16.56 14.74 4.63
N ALA A 430 16.92 15.90 5.15
CA ALA A 430 18.21 16.53 4.82
C ALA A 430 19.33 15.89 5.67
N THR A 431 20.42 15.50 5.02
CA THR A 431 21.66 15.05 5.66
C THR A 431 22.73 16.13 5.52
N GLY A 432 23.59 16.28 6.54
CA GLY A 432 24.70 17.26 6.58
C GLY A 432 24.42 18.56 7.36
N ASP A 433 25.50 19.31 7.65
CA ASP A 433 25.52 20.47 8.57
C ASP A 433 24.83 21.73 8.02
N SER A 434 24.70 21.86 6.70
CA SER A 434 24.22 23.07 6.02
C SER A 434 22.73 23.07 5.69
N ASN A 435 21.98 22.02 6.05
CA ASN A 435 20.93 21.56 5.16
C ASN A 435 19.55 21.53 5.82
N ARG A 436 18.71 22.54 5.49
CA ARG A 436 17.29 22.55 5.84
C ARG A 436 16.48 22.20 4.60
N LEU A 437 15.60 21.22 4.72
CA LEU A 437 14.57 21.05 3.70
C LEU A 437 13.72 22.32 3.60
N PRO A 438 13.14 22.62 2.42
CA PRO A 438 12.10 23.63 2.28
C PRO A 438 11.05 23.54 3.39
N ASN A 439 10.62 24.70 3.89
CA ASN A 439 9.57 24.77 4.91
C ASN A 439 8.26 24.15 4.44
N TYR A 440 8.06 24.05 3.12
CA TYR A 440 6.90 23.43 2.52
C TYR A 440 7.27 22.80 1.17
N MET A 441 6.75 21.61 0.92
CA MET A 441 6.76 20.95 -0.39
C MET A 441 5.37 20.43 -0.70
N ILE A 442 5.00 20.46 -1.97
CA ILE A 442 3.87 19.68 -2.48
C ILE A 442 4.40 18.28 -2.75
N GLN A 443 3.76 17.27 -2.15
CA GLN A 443 4.08 15.87 -2.35
C GLN A 443 2.94 15.18 -3.11
N SER A 444 3.28 14.31 -4.07
CA SER A 444 2.30 13.50 -4.77
C SER A 444 2.88 12.14 -5.11
N LEU A 445 2.09 11.08 -4.96
CA LEU A 445 2.49 9.71 -5.26
C LEU A 445 1.57 9.11 -6.32
N LEU A 446 2.16 8.62 -7.40
CA LEU A 446 1.51 7.75 -8.38
C LEU A 446 1.96 6.32 -8.14
N VAL A 447 1.04 5.38 -8.13
CA VAL A 447 1.36 3.94 -8.12
C VAL A 447 0.64 3.29 -9.30
N ASP A 448 1.42 2.63 -10.15
CA ASP A 448 0.95 1.98 -11.37
C ASP A 448 1.32 0.49 -11.32
N PRO A 449 0.41 -0.38 -10.83
CA PRO A 449 0.62 -1.81 -10.86
C PRO A 449 0.36 -2.36 -12.26
N ILE A 450 1.32 -3.10 -12.81
CA ILE A 450 1.24 -3.71 -14.12
C ILE A 450 1.17 -5.22 -13.95
N VAL A 451 0.08 -5.84 -14.42
CA VAL A 451 -0.04 -7.30 -14.45
C VAL A 451 0.96 -7.87 -15.46
N THR A 452 1.84 -8.74 -14.96
CA THR A 452 2.62 -9.64 -15.79
C THR A 452 2.10 -11.06 -15.52
N PRO A 453 1.37 -11.70 -16.46
CA PRO A 453 0.78 -13.02 -16.23
C PRO A 453 1.84 -14.01 -15.71
N ALA A 454 1.58 -14.65 -14.57
CA ALA A 454 2.53 -15.59 -13.97
C ALA A 454 2.67 -16.89 -14.78
N THR A 455 1.66 -17.25 -15.58
CA THR A 455 1.71 -18.40 -16.49
C THR A 455 1.11 -18.08 -17.87
N ALA A 456 1.72 -18.60 -18.93
CA ALA A 456 1.27 -18.40 -20.32
C ALA A 456 -0.01 -19.18 -20.69
N ASN A 457 -0.50 -20.06 -19.81
CA ASN A 457 -1.65 -20.92 -20.09
C ASN A 457 -3.01 -20.26 -19.81
N ASP A 458 -3.07 -19.24 -18.93
CA ASP A 458 -4.35 -18.59 -18.59
C ASP A 458 -4.90 -17.69 -19.71
N ARG A 459 -4.08 -17.33 -20.71
CA ARG A 459 -4.54 -16.57 -21.88
C ARG A 459 -5.31 -17.39 -22.92
N ARG A 460 -5.33 -18.73 -22.84
CA ARG A 460 -5.97 -19.57 -23.88
C ARG A 460 -7.40 -20.03 -23.57
N GLY A 461 -8.03 -19.50 -22.52
CA GLY A 461 -9.36 -19.92 -22.07
C GLY A 461 -10.54 -19.04 -22.52
N ASN A 462 -10.30 -17.83 -23.04
CA ASN A 462 -11.37 -16.84 -23.27
C ASN A 462 -11.39 -16.19 -24.68
N ASP A 463 -10.70 -16.78 -25.67
CA ASP A 463 -10.84 -16.40 -27.09
C ASP A 463 -11.68 -17.42 -27.88
#